data_AF-A0A1H6VVH0-F1
#
_entry.id   AF-A0A1H6VVH0-F1
#
_cell.length_a   1.000
_cell.length_b   1.000
_cell.length_c   1.000
_cell.angle_alpha   90.00
_cell.angle_beta   90.00
_cell.angle_gamma   90.00
#
_symmetry.space_group_name_H-M   'P 1'
#
loop_
_entity.id
_entity.type
_entity.pdbx_description
1 polymer ?
#
loop_
_entity_poly.entity_id
_entity_poly.type
_entity_poly.pdbx_seq_one_letter_code
_entity_poly.pdbx_strand_id
1 'polypeptide(L)'
;MKRVLLLGTLLFTMHNIYAQSPKKNVESNYEKSSSELLNRSEYYELTADQRNRIIERKRSIGREFAAIGRDHSLTGREKGQKKRQLSMSFRNDIYAILNESQKVKWDKESYNKYQVSTAKAEIEYKLELLEIEYEKDIKNIETKYRNNDSKRKLEKNNRKAEYKLQKSELKRLKDNLS
;
A
#
# COMPACT_ATOMS: atom_id res chain seq x y z
N MET A 1 31.80 -46.59 -41.62
CA MET A 1 31.82 -46.76 -40.15
C MET A 1 32.20 -45.44 -39.49
N LYS A 2 31.25 -44.77 -38.84
CA LYS A 2 31.32 -44.10 -37.52
C LYS A 2 30.07 -43.22 -37.39
N ARG A 3 29.18 -43.64 -36.49
CA ARG A 3 27.93 -42.99 -36.10
C ARG A 3 28.23 -42.02 -34.97
N VAL A 4 27.66 -40.81 -35.01
CA VAL A 4 27.32 -39.99 -33.82
C VAL A 4 26.10 -39.14 -34.25
N LEU A 5 24.86 -39.49 -33.91
CA LEU A 5 24.09 -39.26 -32.66
C LEU A 5 23.65 -37.80 -32.43
N LEU A 6 22.37 -37.70 -32.02
CA LEU A 6 21.67 -36.65 -31.25
C LEU A 6 20.96 -35.57 -32.10
N LEU A 7 19.63 -35.58 -32.20
CA LEU A 7 18.54 -35.42 -31.20
C LEU A 7 17.89 -34.03 -31.37
N GLY A 8 16.65 -34.05 -31.86
CA GLY A 8 15.50 -33.32 -31.34
C GLY A 8 15.61 -31.83 -31.01
N THR A 9 14.88 -31.00 -31.75
CA THR A 9 14.28 -29.78 -31.19
C THR A 9 12.78 -29.78 -31.42
N LEU A 10 12.07 -30.13 -30.35
CA LEU A 10 10.63 -29.95 -30.16
C LEU A 10 10.38 -28.45 -30.00
N LEU A 11 9.68 -27.82 -30.95
CA LEU A 11 9.18 -26.46 -30.82
C LEU A 11 8.00 -26.45 -29.85
N PHE A 12 8.29 -26.30 -28.56
CA PHE A 12 7.26 -26.00 -27.56
C PHE A 12 6.79 -24.56 -27.71
N THR A 13 5.53 -24.41 -28.12
CA THR A 13 4.74 -23.18 -28.11
C THR A 13 4.58 -22.67 -26.69
N MET A 14 5.36 -21.68 -26.28
CA MET A 14 5.13 -20.96 -25.02
C MET A 14 3.95 -20.00 -25.19
N HIS A 15 2.77 -20.49 -24.81
CA HIS A 15 1.63 -19.64 -24.49
C HIS A 15 2.01 -18.81 -23.26
N ASN A 16 2.05 -17.49 -23.41
CA ASN A 16 2.14 -16.55 -22.29
C ASN A 16 0.85 -16.65 -21.47
N ILE A 17 0.80 -17.59 -20.53
CA ILE A 17 -0.14 -17.58 -19.43
C ILE A 17 0.29 -16.43 -18.54
N TYR A 18 -0.28 -15.25 -18.75
CA TYR A 18 -0.33 -14.24 -17.70
C TYR A 18 -1.13 -14.83 -16.55
N ALA A 19 -0.42 -15.41 -15.59
CA ALA A 19 -0.95 -15.73 -14.28
C ALA A 19 -1.43 -14.40 -13.67
N GLN A 20 -2.72 -14.09 -13.85
CA GLN A 20 -3.38 -13.10 -13.03
C GLN A 20 -3.38 -13.68 -11.61
N SER A 21 -2.41 -13.25 -10.81
CA SER A 21 -2.44 -13.47 -9.37
C SER A 21 -3.82 -13.03 -8.87
N PRO A 22 -4.48 -13.81 -8.00
CA PRO A 22 -5.77 -13.40 -7.46
C PRO A 22 -5.53 -12.06 -6.76
N LYS A 23 -6.16 -11.01 -7.29
CA LYS A 23 -6.15 -9.68 -6.67
C LYS A 23 -6.66 -9.89 -5.25
N LYS A 24 -5.75 -9.91 -4.26
CA LYS A 24 -6.12 -9.86 -2.85
C LYS A 24 -7.06 -8.66 -2.73
N ASN A 25 -8.30 -8.89 -2.30
CA ASN A 25 -9.22 -7.79 -2.04
C ASN A 25 -8.50 -6.88 -1.04
N VAL A 26 -8.11 -5.69 -1.48
CA VAL A 26 -7.48 -4.71 -0.61
C VAL A 26 -8.56 -4.32 0.40
N GLU A 27 -8.40 -4.83 1.61
CA GLU A 27 -9.29 -4.55 2.73
C GLU A 27 -9.32 -3.03 2.94
N SER A 28 -10.53 -2.47 3.04
CA SER A 28 -10.70 -1.03 3.18
C SER A 28 -10.14 -0.55 4.54
N ASN A 29 -9.77 0.73 4.65
CA ASN A 29 -9.26 1.28 5.90
C ASN A 29 -10.25 1.09 7.07
N TYR A 30 -11.55 1.10 6.79
CA TYR A 30 -12.59 0.87 7.81
C TYR A 30 -12.73 -0.61 8.18
N GLU A 31 -12.58 -1.54 7.24
CA GLU A 31 -12.52 -2.97 7.55
C GLU A 31 -11.32 -3.30 8.45
N LYS A 32 -10.14 -2.71 8.19
CA LYS A 32 -8.96 -2.82 9.06
C LYS A 32 -9.21 -2.21 10.44
N SER A 33 -9.83 -1.03 10.49
CA SER A 33 -10.17 -0.36 11.76
C SER A 33 -11.17 -1.19 12.60
N SER A 34 -12.13 -1.88 11.97
CA SER A 34 -13.06 -2.78 12.66
C SER A 34 -12.39 -4.07 13.15
N SER A 35 -11.40 -4.61 12.43
CA SER A 35 -10.60 -5.75 12.91
C SER A 35 -9.82 -5.38 14.16
N GLU A 36 -9.23 -4.19 14.19
CA GLU A 36 -8.53 -3.67 15.36
C GLU A 36 -9.47 -3.53 16.56
N LEU A 37 -10.66 -2.97 16.34
CA LEU A 37 -11.70 -2.83 17.34
C LEU A 37 -12.06 -4.17 17.99
N LEU A 38 -12.13 -5.24 17.19
CA LEU A 38 -12.34 -6.61 17.69
C LEU A 38 -11.11 -7.19 18.39
N ASN A 39 -9.91 -7.03 17.82
CA ASN A 39 -8.67 -7.58 18.38
C ASN A 39 -8.32 -6.97 19.74
N ARG A 40 -8.69 -5.69 19.94
CA ARG A 40 -8.47 -4.95 21.19
C ARG A 40 -9.78 -4.79 21.96
N SER A 41 -10.68 -5.77 21.89
CA SER A 41 -12.01 -5.66 22.49
C SER A 41 -12.00 -5.34 23.99
N GLU A 42 -10.97 -5.79 24.73
CA GLU A 42 -10.80 -5.46 26.15
C GLU A 42 -10.48 -3.98 26.37
N TYR A 43 -9.59 -3.39 25.57
CA TYR A 43 -9.24 -1.96 25.63
C TYR A 43 -10.45 -1.05 25.34
N TYR A 44 -11.28 -1.48 24.39
CA TYR A 44 -12.52 -0.80 24.05
C TYR A 44 -13.68 -1.20 24.96
N GLU A 45 -13.49 -2.13 25.90
CA GLU A 45 -14.55 -2.61 26.80
C GLU A 45 -15.81 -3.06 26.04
N LEU A 46 -15.63 -3.79 24.92
CA LEU A 46 -16.75 -4.25 24.10
C LEU A 46 -17.52 -5.37 24.81
N THR A 47 -18.84 -5.22 24.89
CA THR A 47 -19.72 -6.29 25.37
C THR A 47 -19.74 -7.46 24.38
N ALA A 48 -20.16 -8.64 24.86
CA ALA A 48 -20.29 -9.82 23.99
C ALA A 48 -21.27 -9.57 22.83
N ASP A 49 -22.38 -8.88 23.09
CA ASP A 49 -23.35 -8.48 22.06
C ASP A 49 -22.72 -7.58 20.99
N GLN A 50 -22.00 -6.53 21.43
CA GLN A 50 -21.33 -5.61 20.51
C GLN A 50 -20.33 -6.35 19.62
N ARG A 51 -19.50 -7.23 20.19
CA ARG A 51 -18.53 -8.03 19.42
C ARG A 51 -19.22 -8.89 18.37
N ASN A 52 -20.29 -9.58 18.74
CA ASN A 52 -21.03 -10.44 17.83
C ASN A 52 -21.62 -9.64 16.66
N ARG A 53 -22.28 -8.51 16.95
CA ARG A 53 -22.85 -7.62 15.92
C ARG A 53 -21.78 -7.08 14.97
N ILE A 54 -20.61 -6.70 15.49
CA ILE A 54 -19.47 -6.23 14.67
C ILE A 54 -18.95 -7.36 13.77
N ILE A 55 -18.77 -8.58 14.30
CA ILE A 55 -18.31 -9.75 13.54
C ILE A 55 -19.29 -10.08 12.40
N GLU A 56 -20.59 -10.11 12.69
CA GLU A 56 -21.64 -10.37 11.72
C GLU A 56 -21.63 -9.32 10.61
N ARG A 57 -21.55 -8.04 10.99
CA ARG A 57 -21.51 -6.96 10.00
C ARG A 57 -20.25 -7.02 9.13
N LYS A 58 -19.08 -7.33 9.72
CA LYS A 58 -17.82 -7.53 8.98
C LYS A 58 -17.93 -8.69 7.97
N ARG A 59 -18.61 -9.78 8.34
CA ARG A 59 -18.87 -10.89 7.41
C ARG A 59 -19.81 -10.47 6.27
N SER A 60 -20.86 -9.73 6.58
CA SER A 60 -21.81 -9.23 5.56
C SER A 60 -21.12 -8.34 4.54
N ILE A 61 -20.36 -7.36 5.03
CA ILE A 61 -19.75 -6.38 4.14
C ILE A 61 -18.68 -6.99 3.23
N GLY A 62 -17.91 -7.98 3.71
CA GLY A 62 -16.96 -8.70 2.86
C GLY A 62 -17.65 -9.38 1.67
N ARG A 63 -18.86 -9.92 1.86
CA ARG A 63 -19.68 -10.48 0.77
C ARG A 63 -20.18 -9.38 -0.18
N GLU A 64 -20.64 -8.25 0.35
CA GLU A 64 -21.10 -7.09 -0.44
C GLU A 64 -19.95 -6.50 -1.29
N PHE A 65 -18.74 -6.36 -0.74
CA PHE A 65 -17.54 -5.96 -1.49
C PHE A 65 -17.20 -6.93 -2.62
N ALA A 66 -17.28 -8.23 -2.34
CA ALA A 66 -17.03 -9.27 -3.33
C ALA A 66 -18.10 -9.29 -4.43
N ALA A 67 -19.36 -9.00 -4.09
CA ALA A 67 -20.44 -8.85 -5.07
C ALA A 67 -20.17 -7.66 -6.01
N ILE A 68 -19.84 -6.47 -5.46
CA ILE A 68 -19.48 -5.28 -6.27
C ILE A 68 -18.25 -5.58 -7.15
N GLY A 69 -17.27 -6.31 -6.63
CA GLY A 69 -16.08 -6.70 -7.40
C GLY A 69 -16.38 -7.57 -8.61
N ARG A 70 -17.30 -8.54 -8.43
CA ARG A 70 -17.71 -9.52 -9.45
C ARG A 70 -18.79 -9.01 -10.41
N ASP A 71 -19.43 -7.89 -10.11
CA ASP A 71 -20.46 -7.32 -10.97
C ASP A 71 -19.85 -6.83 -12.31
N HIS A 72 -20.18 -7.50 -13.42
CA HIS A 72 -19.66 -7.16 -14.74
C HIS A 72 -20.38 -5.97 -15.39
N SER A 73 -21.53 -5.55 -14.85
CA SER A 73 -22.28 -4.39 -15.35
C SER A 73 -21.65 -3.05 -14.95
N LEU A 74 -20.81 -3.06 -13.91
CA LEU A 74 -20.18 -1.85 -13.38
C LEU A 74 -18.79 -1.63 -13.97
N THR A 75 -18.52 -0.39 -14.38
CA THR A 75 -17.18 0.07 -14.73
C THR A 75 -16.26 0.09 -13.51
N GLY A 76 -14.94 0.12 -13.74
CA GLY A 76 -13.96 0.23 -12.63
C GLY A 76 -14.19 1.44 -11.73
N ARG A 77 -14.60 2.58 -12.32
CA ARG A 77 -14.93 3.82 -11.59
C ARG A 77 -16.16 3.63 -10.71
N GLU A 78 -17.24 3.06 -11.24
CA GLU A 78 -18.48 2.82 -10.50
C GLU A 78 -18.30 1.80 -9.37
N LYS A 79 -17.53 0.73 -9.62
CA LYS A 79 -17.11 -0.20 -8.56
C LYS A 79 -16.39 0.54 -7.44
N GLY A 80 -15.46 1.42 -7.78
CA GLY A 80 -14.76 2.26 -6.81
C GLY A 80 -15.72 3.13 -5.99
N GLN A 81 -16.69 3.79 -6.63
CA GLN A 81 -17.68 4.63 -5.95
C GLN A 81 -18.58 3.82 -5.01
N LYS A 82 -19.16 2.70 -5.48
CA LYS A 82 -20.01 1.82 -4.65
C LYS A 82 -19.23 1.25 -3.47
N LYS A 83 -17.98 0.83 -3.68
CA LYS A 83 -17.10 0.33 -2.61
C LYS A 83 -16.83 1.41 -1.55
N ARG A 84 -16.64 2.67 -1.94
CA ARG A 84 -16.47 3.79 -0.99
C ARG A 84 -17.75 4.07 -0.20
N GLN A 85 -18.91 4.11 -0.86
CA GLN A 85 -20.20 4.27 -0.20
C GLN A 85 -20.45 3.15 0.82
N LEU A 86 -20.17 1.91 0.42
CA LEU A 86 -20.30 0.75 1.29
C LEU A 86 -19.35 0.81 2.50
N SER A 87 -18.10 1.22 2.28
CA SER A 87 -17.14 1.51 3.35
C SER A 87 -17.64 2.56 4.35
N MET A 88 -18.29 3.63 3.87
CA MET A 88 -18.84 4.67 4.75
C MET A 88 -20.04 4.15 5.54
N SER A 89 -20.95 3.41 4.89
CA SER A 89 -22.07 2.76 5.56
C SER A 89 -21.58 1.84 6.67
N PHE A 90 -20.56 1.03 6.39
CA PHE A 90 -19.95 0.15 7.39
C PHE A 90 -19.48 0.89 8.63
N ARG A 91 -18.74 1.99 8.44
CA ARG A 91 -18.23 2.78 9.55
C ARG A 91 -19.40 3.24 10.43
N ASN A 92 -20.47 3.72 9.81
CA ASN A 92 -21.66 4.19 10.52
C ASN A 92 -22.38 3.06 11.25
N ASP A 93 -22.48 1.88 10.64
CA ASP A 93 -23.07 0.68 11.26
C ASP A 93 -22.29 0.29 12.53
N ILE A 94 -20.95 0.28 12.46
CA ILE A 94 -20.10 0.04 13.63
C ILE A 94 -20.27 1.16 14.67
N TYR A 95 -20.31 2.42 14.25
CA TYR A 95 -20.52 3.57 15.13
C TYR A 95 -21.83 3.48 15.92
N ALA A 96 -22.89 2.94 15.31
CA ALA A 96 -24.18 2.72 15.95
C ALA A 96 -24.19 1.56 16.97
N ILE A 97 -23.22 0.64 16.89
CA ILE A 97 -23.05 -0.45 17.87
C ILE A 97 -22.33 0.06 19.13
N LEU A 98 -21.44 1.05 18.98
CA LEU A 98 -20.60 1.56 20.05
C LEU A 98 -21.32 2.58 20.93
N ASN A 99 -20.93 2.63 22.21
CA ASN A 99 -21.29 3.71 23.11
C ASN A 99 -20.35 4.93 22.94
N GLU A 100 -20.64 6.02 23.64
CA GLU A 100 -19.90 7.28 23.44
C GLU A 100 -18.41 7.21 23.83
N SER A 101 -18.09 6.58 24.96
CA SER A 101 -16.70 6.37 25.39
C SER A 101 -15.92 5.53 24.37
N GLN A 102 -16.55 4.48 23.84
CA GLN A 102 -15.97 3.61 22.81
C GLN A 102 -15.74 4.35 21.50
N LYS A 103 -16.70 5.18 21.05
CA LYS A 103 -16.55 6.00 19.84
C LYS A 103 -15.37 6.94 19.97
N VAL A 104 -15.22 7.64 21.10
CA VAL A 104 -14.09 8.54 21.34
C VAL A 104 -12.76 7.79 21.26
N LYS A 105 -12.64 6.62 21.92
CA LYS A 105 -11.43 5.77 21.83
C LYS A 105 -11.17 5.36 20.37
N TRP A 106 -12.20 4.92 19.65
CA TRP A 106 -12.09 4.40 18.29
C TRP A 106 -11.76 5.49 17.25
N ASP A 107 -12.36 6.68 17.39
CA ASP A 107 -12.09 7.84 16.54
C ASP A 107 -10.68 8.36 16.78
N LYS A 108 -10.21 8.43 18.03
CA LYS A 108 -8.83 8.83 18.36
C LYS A 108 -7.80 7.92 17.70
N GLU A 109 -8.00 6.60 17.80
CA GLU A 109 -7.12 5.60 17.19
C GLU A 109 -7.19 5.63 15.65
N SER A 110 -8.38 5.83 15.09
CA SER A 110 -8.57 5.95 13.63
C SER A 110 -7.96 7.24 13.06
N TYR A 111 -8.08 8.36 13.78
CA TYR A 111 -7.50 9.65 13.41
C TYR A 111 -5.97 9.61 13.45
N ASN A 112 -5.38 9.05 14.51
CA ASN A 112 -3.94 8.87 14.60
C ASN A 112 -3.40 8.02 13.43
N LYS A 113 -4.07 6.91 13.10
CA LYS A 113 -3.69 6.06 11.96
C LYS A 113 -3.82 6.79 10.61
N TYR A 114 -4.84 7.63 10.43
CA TYR A 114 -4.99 8.44 9.21
C TYR A 114 -3.86 9.48 9.07
N GLN A 115 -3.52 10.19 10.15
CA GLN A 115 -2.44 11.17 10.15
C GLN A 115 -1.09 10.50 9.88
N VAL A 116 -0.83 9.35 10.51
CA VAL A 116 0.38 8.55 10.29
C VAL A 116 0.47 8.06 8.86
N SER A 117 -0.63 7.54 8.30
CA SER A 117 -0.68 7.11 6.90
C SER A 117 -0.40 8.25 5.93
N THR A 118 -0.95 9.44 6.19
CA THR A 118 -0.74 10.62 5.36
C THR A 118 0.71 11.08 5.44
N ALA A 119 1.27 11.18 6.64
CA ALA A 119 2.67 11.52 6.85
C ALA A 119 3.63 10.50 6.20
N LYS A 120 3.31 9.20 6.23
CA LYS A 120 4.08 8.17 5.51
C LYS A 120 4.02 8.38 3.99
N ALA A 121 2.85 8.71 3.44
CA ALA A 121 2.69 8.98 2.02
C ALA A 121 3.46 10.24 1.59
N GLU A 122 3.48 11.30 2.41
CA GLU A 122 4.29 12.49 2.15
C GLU A 122 5.79 12.17 2.13
N ILE A 123 6.27 11.32 3.04
CA ILE A 123 7.67 10.89 3.04
C ILE A 123 8.00 10.03 1.82
N GLU A 124 7.08 9.17 1.37
CA GLU A 124 7.23 8.41 0.12
C GLU A 124 7.35 9.34 -1.09
N TYR A 125 6.53 10.39 -1.16
CA TYR A 125 6.64 11.40 -2.20
C TYR A 125 7.98 12.14 -2.15
N LYS A 126 8.47 12.52 -0.96
CA LYS A 126 9.81 13.13 -0.80
C LYS A 126 10.94 12.20 -1.25
N LEU A 127 10.82 10.90 -1.00
CA LEU A 127 11.79 9.90 -1.47
C LEU A 127 11.81 9.79 -3.00
N GLU A 128 10.65 9.88 -3.65
CA GLU A 128 10.54 9.87 -5.10
C GLU A 128 11.16 11.14 -5.71
N LEU A 129 10.85 12.31 -5.17
CA LEU A 129 11.45 13.58 -5.60
C LEU A 129 12.98 13.56 -5.46
N LEU A 130 13.49 13.04 -4.34
CA LEU A 130 14.93 12.93 -4.10
C LEU A 130 15.63 12.04 -5.14
N GLU A 131 14.97 10.98 -5.61
CA GLU A 131 15.49 10.12 -6.68
C GLU A 131 15.57 10.88 -8.02
N ILE A 132 14.49 11.59 -8.37
CA ILE A 132 14.42 12.40 -9.59
C ILE A 132 15.48 13.50 -9.59
N GLU A 133 15.64 14.19 -8.47
CA GLU A 133 16.66 15.23 -8.30
C GLU A 133 18.07 14.66 -8.43
N TYR A 134 18.34 13.52 -7.78
CA TYR A 134 19.63 12.84 -7.87
C TYR A 134 19.97 12.46 -9.32
N GLU A 135 19.04 11.84 -10.05
CA GLU A 135 19.25 11.48 -11.45
C GLU A 135 19.54 12.70 -12.34
N LYS A 136 18.80 13.79 -12.12
CA LYS A 136 19.00 15.05 -12.82
C LYS A 136 20.38 15.64 -12.53
N ASP A 137 20.79 15.66 -11.26
CA ASP A 137 22.10 16.18 -10.84
C ASP A 137 23.25 15.39 -11.43
N ILE A 138 23.14 14.05 -11.49
CA ILE A 138 24.16 13.20 -12.10
C ILE A 138 24.33 13.53 -13.58
N LYS A 139 23.23 13.67 -14.33
CA LYS A 139 23.27 14.07 -15.76
C LYS A 139 23.89 15.46 -15.94
N ASN A 140 23.56 16.39 -15.04
CA ASN A 140 24.14 17.74 -15.05
C ASN A 140 25.65 17.72 -14.77
N ILE A 141 26.10 16.94 -13.79
CA ILE A 141 27.52 16.76 -13.46
C ILE A 141 28.27 16.14 -14.65
N GLU A 142 27.69 15.13 -15.29
CA GLU A 142 28.26 14.49 -16.49
C GLU A 142 28.45 15.49 -17.63
N THR A 143 27.46 16.35 -17.85
CA THR A 143 27.50 17.39 -18.88
C THR A 143 28.50 18.49 -18.53
N LYS A 144 28.44 19.02 -17.30
CA LYS A 144 29.28 20.14 -16.81
C LYS A 144 30.76 19.79 -16.81
N TYR A 145 31.10 18.57 -16.39
CA TYR A 145 32.49 18.10 -16.29
C TYR A 145 32.83 17.06 -17.36
N ARG A 146 32.21 17.14 -18.55
CA ARG A 146 32.44 16.19 -19.66
C ARG A 146 33.92 16.01 -20.01
N ASN A 147 34.70 17.09 -19.90
CA ASN A 147 36.13 17.14 -20.24
C ASN A 147 37.08 17.05 -19.02
N ASN A 148 36.55 16.84 -17.80
CA ASN A 148 37.37 16.72 -16.59
C ASN A 148 36.90 15.52 -15.76
N ASP A 149 37.46 14.35 -16.06
CA ASP A 149 37.05 13.07 -15.46
C ASP A 149 37.27 13.03 -13.94
N SER A 150 38.40 13.55 -13.45
CA SER A 150 38.71 13.56 -12.02
C SER A 150 37.66 14.37 -11.25
N LYS A 151 37.36 15.60 -11.71
CA LYS A 151 36.35 16.44 -11.07
C LYS A 151 34.94 15.85 -11.22
N ARG A 152 34.59 15.29 -12.38
CA ARG A 152 33.32 14.59 -12.60
C ARG A 152 33.12 13.46 -11.59
N LYS A 153 34.12 12.59 -11.40
CA LYS A 153 34.07 11.47 -10.46
C LYS A 153 33.92 11.95 -9.02
N LEU A 154 34.70 12.95 -8.61
CA LEU A 154 34.62 13.53 -7.28
C LEU A 154 33.21 14.05 -6.97
N GLU A 155 32.64 14.85 -7.88
CA GLU A 155 31.31 15.45 -7.70
C GLU A 155 30.19 14.40 -7.70
N LYS A 156 30.27 13.39 -8.58
CA LYS A 156 29.32 12.26 -8.56
C LYS A 156 29.38 11.50 -7.24
N ASN A 157 30.58 11.30 -6.67
CA ASN A 157 30.75 10.61 -5.39
C ASN A 157 30.20 11.43 -4.23
N ASN A 158 30.49 12.74 -4.19
CA ASN A 158 29.96 13.65 -3.18
C ASN A 158 28.43 13.68 -3.20
N ARG A 159 27.84 13.88 -4.39
CA ARG A 159 26.38 13.89 -4.54
C ARG A 159 25.74 12.56 -4.17
N LYS A 160 26.38 11.43 -4.51
CA LYS A 160 25.92 10.10 -4.12
C LYS A 160 25.96 9.89 -2.60
N ALA A 161 26.97 10.41 -1.91
CA ALA A 161 27.08 10.33 -0.46
C ALA A 161 25.95 11.13 0.21
N GLU A 162 25.70 12.36 -0.25
CA GLU A 162 24.62 13.22 0.23
C GLU A 162 23.24 12.59 0.00
N TYR A 163 22.97 12.12 -1.22
CA TYR A 163 21.73 11.42 -1.56
C TYR A 163 21.48 10.22 -0.65
N LYS A 164 22.51 9.41 -0.38
CA LYS A 164 22.38 8.25 0.52
C LYS A 164 22.03 8.67 1.95
N LEU A 165 22.64 9.74 2.44
CA LEU A 165 22.35 10.30 3.76
C LEU A 165 20.89 10.76 3.84
N GLN A 166 20.45 11.63 2.93
CA GLN A 166 19.08 12.15 2.85
C GLN A 166 18.05 11.03 2.73
N LYS A 167 18.32 10.03 1.88
CA LYS A 167 17.45 8.86 1.71
C LYS A 167 17.36 8.02 2.98
N SER A 168 18.46 7.87 3.71
CA SER A 168 18.46 7.14 4.99
C SER A 168 17.68 7.88 6.08
N GLU A 169 17.79 9.21 6.13
CA GLU A 169 17.05 10.05 7.08
C GLU A 169 15.55 9.99 6.84
N LEU A 170 15.12 10.13 5.57
CA LEU A 170 13.71 10.01 5.18
C LEU A 170 13.14 8.63 5.53
N LYS A 171 13.90 7.56 5.28
CA LYS A 171 13.48 6.19 5.68
C LYS A 171 13.34 6.07 7.20
N ARG A 172 14.31 6.57 7.96
CA ARG A 172 14.24 6.57 9.42
C ARG A 172 13.04 7.35 9.94
N LEU A 173 12.75 8.52 9.37
CA LEU A 173 11.57 9.30 9.71
C LEU A 173 10.28 8.52 9.43
N LYS A 174 10.20 7.84 8.29
CA LYS A 174 9.06 6.99 7.94
C LYS A 174 8.87 5.83 8.92
N ASP A 175 9.96 5.20 9.33
CA ASP A 175 9.94 4.06 10.25
C ASP A 175 9.55 4.50 11.68
N ASN A 176 9.91 5.73 12.07
CA ASN A 176 9.54 6.31 13.36
C ASN A 176 8.08 6.76 13.45
N LEU A 177 7.35 6.84 12.34
CA LEU A 177 5.91 7.10 12.35
C LEU A 177 5.18 5.81 12.77
N SER A 178 4.71 5.76 14.02
CA SER A 178 3.90 4.66 14.58
C SER A 178 2.44 4.79 14.20
#